data_AF-A0A4Q2QR51-F1
#
_entry.id   AF-A0A4Q2QR51-F1
#
_cell.length_a   1.000
_cell.length_b   1.000
_cell.length_c   1.000
_cell.angle_alpha   90.00
_cell.angle_beta   90.00
_cell.angle_gamma   90.00
#
_symmetry.space_group_name_H-M   'P 1'
#
loop_
_entity.id
_entity.type
_entity.pdbx_description
1 polymer ?
#
loop_
_entity_poly.entity_id
_entity_poly.type
_entity_poly.pdbx_seq_one_letter_code
_entity_poly.pdbx_strand_id
1 'polypeptide(L)'
;ERMNGFLNQEFPSKTTLQFVLFRSPDINQEMYRMMGLRDGFRHELLTSVIKERINFLQHHTTERIFAKTNKGIYDNGLIQDLKLFVTCKVPIKNNNPTESELQQLAQLRTKVESSLQTVGLRPRTMTAVNYIRIMSTILNWGPDASWRHDSVDWEMDKPICEQIFDYGTDVEVSKNGIRLGDYHAKVMSAKKLPDVFYFGDALTYAGDLSGGNSSIKENYMVVTNVFFPEAESTKNTLERKRQFTVNQAYGPMLKFVPVLADKKESFDTLYESMKEGAKPVKITYSVVLFAPTKERVEAAAMAARNIWRESRFELMEDKFVALPMFLNCLPFCTDRDAVRDLFRYKTMTTEQAAVVLPVFGEWKGTGTYHAALISRNGQLMSLSLHDSNTNKNLVIAAESGSGKSFLTNELIFSYLSEGAQVWVIDAGKSYQKLSEMLNGDFVHFEEGTHVCLNPFEL
;
A
#
# COMPACT_ATOMS: atom_id res chain seq x y z
N GLU A 1 -6.12 -12.95 -15.97
CA GLU A 1 -7.32 -13.81 -15.87
C GLU A 1 -8.05 -13.72 -14.54
N ARG A 2 -7.48 -14.17 -13.39
CA ARG A 2 -8.21 -14.20 -12.11
C ARG A 2 -8.80 -12.85 -11.69
N MET A 3 -8.05 -11.76 -11.87
CA MET A 3 -8.54 -10.41 -11.58
C MET A 3 -9.70 -9.98 -12.50
N ASN A 4 -9.60 -10.30 -13.80
CA ASN A 4 -10.70 -10.06 -14.74
C ASN A 4 -11.93 -10.89 -14.34
N GLY A 5 -11.73 -12.16 -13.95
CA GLY A 5 -12.79 -13.02 -13.41
C GLY A 5 -13.44 -12.45 -12.15
N PHE A 6 -12.68 -11.76 -11.28
CA PHE A 6 -13.23 -11.03 -10.13
C PHE A 6 -14.13 -9.86 -10.56
N LEU A 7 -13.66 -9.00 -11.46
CA LEU A 7 -14.44 -7.84 -11.92
C LEU A 7 -15.64 -8.23 -12.80
N ASN A 8 -15.58 -9.36 -13.51
CA ASN A 8 -16.67 -9.85 -14.36
C ASN A 8 -17.84 -10.48 -13.59
N GLN A 9 -17.74 -10.61 -12.28
CA GLN A 9 -18.83 -11.13 -11.47
C GLN A 9 -20.09 -10.26 -11.58
N GLU A 10 -21.22 -10.83 -11.24
CA GLU A 10 -22.45 -10.06 -11.10
C GLU A 10 -22.41 -9.24 -9.82
N PHE A 11 -22.30 -7.93 -10.01
CA PHE A 11 -22.51 -6.91 -8.99
C PHE A 11 -23.87 -6.23 -9.25
N PRO A 12 -24.61 -5.85 -8.20
CA PRO A 12 -25.81 -5.03 -8.37
C PRO A 12 -25.50 -3.73 -9.13
N SER A 13 -26.45 -3.26 -9.93
CA SER A 13 -26.33 -1.99 -10.66
C SER A 13 -25.99 -0.84 -9.70
N LYS A 14 -25.13 0.07 -10.14
CA LYS A 14 -24.63 1.23 -9.39
C LYS A 14 -23.78 0.86 -8.15
N THR A 15 -23.21 -0.34 -8.13
CA THR A 15 -22.17 -0.72 -7.16
C THR A 15 -20.87 0.02 -7.46
N THR A 16 -20.14 0.41 -6.42
CA THR A 16 -18.78 0.93 -6.52
C THR A 16 -17.84 0.00 -5.77
N LEU A 17 -16.87 -0.57 -6.47
CA LEU A 17 -15.68 -1.15 -5.86
C LEU A 17 -14.61 -0.08 -5.78
N GLN A 18 -13.83 -0.07 -4.70
CA GLN A 18 -12.71 0.86 -4.57
C GLN A 18 -11.50 0.10 -4.06
N PHE A 19 -10.35 0.38 -4.68
CA PHE A 19 -9.04 -0.15 -4.33
C PHE A 19 -8.16 1.03 -3.89
N VAL A 20 -7.79 1.05 -2.62
CA VAL A 20 -6.91 2.06 -2.02
C VAL A 20 -5.62 1.39 -1.61
N LEU A 21 -4.56 1.59 -2.41
CA LEU A 21 -3.22 1.15 -2.07
C LEU A 21 -2.51 2.29 -1.34
N PHE A 22 -2.38 2.18 -0.03
CA PHE A 22 -1.87 3.22 0.85
C PHE A 22 -0.51 2.86 1.43
N ARG A 23 0.47 3.74 1.25
CA ARG A 23 1.76 3.69 1.96
C ARG A 23 1.61 4.28 3.35
N SER A 24 1.07 3.46 4.24
CA SER A 24 0.63 3.87 5.58
C SER A 24 1.82 4.16 6.49
N PRO A 25 1.78 5.25 7.28
CA PRO A 25 2.77 5.46 8.34
C PRO A 25 2.53 4.56 9.56
N ASP A 26 1.37 3.90 9.67
CA ASP A 26 1.02 3.07 10.81
C ASP A 26 1.70 1.69 10.75
N ILE A 27 2.83 1.57 11.45
CA ILE A 27 3.58 0.32 11.69
C ILE A 27 3.42 -0.21 13.12
N ASN A 28 2.50 0.37 13.91
CA ASN A 28 2.47 0.16 15.36
C ASN A 28 2.14 -1.29 15.72
N GLN A 29 1.26 -1.96 14.96
CA GLN A 29 0.93 -3.36 15.21
C GLN A 29 2.17 -4.26 15.04
N GLU A 30 3.01 -3.99 14.06
CA GLU A 30 4.26 -4.69 13.80
C GLU A 30 5.26 -4.44 14.92
N MET A 31 5.36 -3.20 15.41
CA MET A 31 6.23 -2.85 16.54
C MET A 31 5.78 -3.52 17.84
N TYR A 32 4.47 -3.60 18.10
CA TYR A 32 3.93 -4.33 19.24
C TYR A 32 4.23 -5.83 19.16
N ARG A 33 4.11 -6.43 17.96
CA ARG A 33 4.50 -7.84 17.77
C ARG A 33 5.99 -8.05 18.00
N MET A 34 6.84 -7.14 17.52
CA MET A 34 8.27 -7.19 17.76
C MET A 34 8.59 -7.14 19.26
N MET A 35 7.96 -6.24 20.01
CA MET A 35 8.13 -6.19 21.46
C MET A 35 7.60 -7.44 22.16
N GLY A 36 6.42 -7.92 21.75
CA GLY A 36 5.73 -9.05 22.37
C GLY A 36 6.47 -10.39 22.24
N LEU A 37 7.30 -10.57 21.21
CA LEU A 37 8.19 -11.74 21.10
C LEU A 37 9.11 -11.91 22.32
N ARG A 38 9.42 -10.81 22.99
CA ARG A 38 10.36 -10.77 24.10
C ARG A 38 9.64 -10.81 25.45
N ASP A 39 8.33 -10.96 25.48
CA ASP A 39 7.58 -11.01 26.74
C ASP A 39 8.02 -12.17 27.62
N GLY A 40 8.17 -11.89 28.92
CA GLY A 40 8.74 -12.85 29.89
C GLY A 40 10.26 -12.86 29.96
N PHE A 41 10.99 -12.25 29.01
CA PHE A 41 12.44 -12.08 29.06
C PHE A 41 12.83 -10.60 29.02
N ARG A 42 13.71 -10.17 29.92
CA ARG A 42 14.19 -8.79 30.01
C ARG A 42 15.67 -8.80 30.31
N HIS A 43 16.45 -8.14 29.45
CA HIS A 43 17.88 -7.93 29.63
C HIS A 43 18.15 -6.44 29.41
N GLU A 44 18.84 -5.78 30.33
CA GLU A 44 19.01 -4.32 30.34
C GLU A 44 19.46 -3.76 28.99
N LEU A 45 20.57 -4.29 28.44
CA LEU A 45 21.09 -3.87 27.14
C LEU A 45 20.18 -4.28 25.96
N LEU A 46 19.83 -5.56 25.86
CA LEU A 46 19.06 -6.10 24.73
C LEU A 46 17.69 -5.43 24.60
N THR A 47 16.99 -5.26 25.71
CA THR A 47 15.69 -4.59 25.74
C THR A 47 15.81 -3.11 25.36
N SER A 48 16.87 -2.41 25.78
CA SER A 48 17.08 -1.01 25.38
C SER A 48 17.26 -0.85 23.87
N VAL A 49 18.12 -1.67 23.27
CA VAL A 49 18.40 -1.62 21.82
C VAL A 49 17.15 -1.94 21.00
N ILE A 50 16.33 -2.91 21.42
CA ILE A 50 15.06 -3.21 20.74
C ILE A 50 14.09 -2.02 20.81
N LYS A 51 14.01 -1.34 21.95
CA LYS A 51 13.21 -0.12 22.09
C LYS A 51 13.73 1.01 21.20
N GLU A 52 15.05 1.23 21.16
CA GLU A 52 15.67 2.21 20.26
C GLU A 52 15.40 1.91 18.80
N ARG A 53 15.45 0.63 18.40
CA ARG A 53 15.10 0.18 17.05
C ARG A 53 13.64 0.50 16.72
N ILE A 54 12.71 0.20 17.62
CA ILE A 54 11.28 0.51 17.43
C ILE A 54 11.08 2.02 17.30
N ASN A 55 11.69 2.82 18.19
CA ASN A 55 11.61 4.28 18.14
C ASN A 55 12.17 4.84 16.82
N PHE A 56 13.30 4.30 16.34
CA PHE A 56 13.87 4.66 15.04
C PHE A 56 12.90 4.37 13.90
N LEU A 57 12.32 3.16 13.88
CA LEU A 57 11.38 2.76 12.83
C LEU A 57 10.13 3.65 12.83
N GLN A 58 9.56 3.93 14.02
CA GLN A 58 8.38 4.79 14.17
C GLN A 58 8.66 6.24 13.81
N HIS A 59 9.78 6.81 14.27
CA HIS A 59 10.20 8.17 13.94
C HIS A 59 10.31 8.37 12.43
N HIS A 60 10.87 7.39 11.73
CA HIS A 60 11.06 7.45 10.29
C HIS A 60 9.83 7.11 9.45
N THR A 61 8.65 6.96 10.08
CA THR A 61 7.37 6.93 9.36
C THR A 61 6.90 8.32 8.93
N THR A 62 7.42 9.37 9.57
CA THR A 62 7.12 10.79 9.26
C THR A 62 8.35 11.59 8.90
N GLU A 63 9.51 11.25 9.47
CA GLU A 63 10.79 11.88 9.18
C GLU A 63 11.62 11.10 8.16
N ARG A 64 12.11 11.78 7.13
CA ARG A 64 12.86 11.11 6.05
C ARG A 64 14.22 10.62 6.53
N ILE A 65 14.62 9.45 6.05
CA ILE A 65 15.94 8.87 6.34
C ILE A 65 16.96 9.44 5.36
N PHE A 66 17.97 10.14 5.88
CA PHE A 66 19.12 10.60 5.08
C PHE A 66 20.36 9.76 5.37
N ALA A 67 20.93 9.13 4.34
CA ALA A 67 22.21 8.43 4.45
C ALA A 67 23.34 9.31 3.90
N LYS A 68 24.36 9.57 4.72
CA LYS A 68 25.58 10.24 4.28
C LYS A 68 26.65 9.20 4.02
N THR A 69 27.16 9.17 2.79
CA THR A 69 28.26 8.29 2.38
C THR A 69 29.36 9.10 1.70
N ASN A 70 30.48 8.45 1.37
CA ASN A 70 31.55 9.06 0.59
C ASN A 70 31.10 9.50 -0.82
N LYS A 71 29.95 9.01 -1.31
CA LYS A 71 29.38 9.34 -2.61
C LYS A 71 28.33 10.47 -2.56
N GLY A 72 27.96 10.95 -1.37
CA GLY A 72 27.01 12.04 -1.19
C GLY A 72 25.96 11.78 -0.11
N ILE A 73 24.94 12.65 -0.08
CA ILE A 73 23.77 12.53 0.80
C ILE A 73 22.62 11.94 -0.03
N TYR A 74 22.03 10.86 0.49
CA TYR A 74 20.94 10.13 -0.15
C TYR A 74 19.68 10.25 0.70
N ASP A 75 18.59 10.73 0.10
CA ASP A 75 17.26 10.72 0.70
C ASP A 75 16.61 9.36 0.42
N ASN A 76 16.50 8.53 1.46
CA ASN A 76 15.89 7.20 1.39
C ASN A 76 14.37 7.23 1.63
N GLY A 77 13.79 8.42 1.84
CA GLY A 77 12.35 8.58 2.08
C GLY A 77 11.90 8.10 3.45
N LEU A 78 10.65 7.65 3.51
CA LEU A 78 9.95 7.26 4.73
C LEU A 78 9.80 5.75 4.84
N ILE A 79 9.81 5.25 6.07
CA ILE A 79 9.34 3.91 6.41
C ILE A 79 7.82 3.88 6.32
N GLN A 80 7.29 2.81 5.76
CA GLN A 80 5.85 2.66 5.57
C GLN A 80 5.45 1.19 5.62
N ASP A 81 4.17 0.97 5.90
CA ASP A 81 3.50 -0.31 5.67
C ASP A 81 2.45 -0.19 4.56
N LEU A 82 2.71 -0.85 3.43
CA LEU A 82 1.86 -0.77 2.25
C LEU A 82 0.61 -1.61 2.47
N LYS A 83 -0.56 -0.98 2.48
CA LYS A 83 -1.85 -1.62 2.76
C LYS A 83 -2.77 -1.44 1.56
N LEU A 84 -3.41 -2.53 1.14
CA LEU A 84 -4.48 -2.49 0.14
C LEU A 84 -5.82 -2.61 0.86
N PHE A 85 -6.65 -1.56 0.75
CA PHE A 85 -8.03 -1.60 1.19
C PHE A 85 -8.95 -1.79 -0.01
N VAL A 86 -9.84 -2.77 0.07
CA VAL A 86 -10.86 -3.02 -0.94
C VAL A 86 -12.23 -2.81 -0.30
N THR A 87 -13.00 -1.85 -0.81
CA THR A 87 -14.38 -1.60 -0.35
C THR A 87 -15.38 -1.89 -1.47
N CYS A 88 -16.57 -2.34 -1.09
CA CYS A 88 -17.69 -2.62 -2.00
C CYS A 88 -18.93 -1.91 -1.47
N LYS A 89 -19.38 -0.87 -2.19
CA LYS A 89 -20.52 -0.03 -1.81
C LYS A 89 -21.69 -0.28 -2.77
N VAL A 90 -22.77 -0.84 -2.25
CA VAL A 90 -23.96 -1.27 -3.00
C VAL A 90 -25.14 -0.35 -2.71
N PRO A 91 -26.01 -0.04 -3.70
CA PRO A 91 -27.24 0.72 -3.44
C PRO A 91 -28.22 -0.07 -2.62
N ILE A 92 -28.84 0.60 -1.67
CA ILE A 92 -30.06 0.14 -1.00
C ILE A 92 -31.21 1.08 -1.35
N LYS A 93 -32.44 0.59 -1.25
CA LYS A 93 -33.63 1.32 -1.67
C LYS A 93 -33.98 2.50 -0.75
N ASN A 94 -33.75 2.32 0.55
CA ASN A 94 -34.09 3.28 1.61
C ASN A 94 -32.85 3.64 2.45
N ASN A 95 -32.99 4.54 3.43
CA ASN A 95 -31.87 4.91 4.31
C ASN A 95 -31.35 3.75 5.17
N ASN A 96 -32.24 2.80 5.51
CA ASN A 96 -31.90 1.59 6.25
C ASN A 96 -32.09 0.37 5.35
N PRO A 97 -31.19 -0.62 5.42
CA PRO A 97 -31.32 -1.84 4.63
C PRO A 97 -32.48 -2.70 5.16
N THR A 98 -33.21 -3.30 4.24
CA THR A 98 -34.19 -4.35 4.55
C THR A 98 -33.49 -5.66 4.90
N GLU A 99 -34.18 -6.59 5.56
CA GLU A 99 -33.63 -7.92 5.89
C GLU A 99 -33.19 -8.69 4.63
N SER A 100 -33.97 -8.59 3.54
CA SER A 100 -33.61 -9.18 2.24
C SER A 100 -32.34 -8.55 1.66
N GLU A 101 -32.17 -7.23 1.74
CA GLU A 101 -30.95 -6.56 1.29
C GLU A 101 -29.74 -6.98 2.13
N LEU A 102 -29.90 -7.11 3.46
CA LEU A 102 -28.84 -7.60 4.34
C LEU A 102 -28.40 -9.02 3.97
N GLN A 103 -29.34 -9.93 3.71
CA GLN A 103 -29.02 -11.30 3.28
C GLN A 103 -28.28 -11.32 1.93
N GLN A 104 -28.74 -10.53 0.95
CA GLN A 104 -28.06 -10.41 -0.35
C GLN A 104 -26.65 -9.82 -0.22
N LEU A 105 -26.46 -8.82 0.64
CA LEU A 105 -25.16 -8.23 0.91
C LEU A 105 -24.21 -9.21 1.61
N ALA A 106 -24.71 -10.04 2.53
CA ALA A 106 -23.91 -11.08 3.17
C ALA A 106 -23.42 -12.15 2.17
N GLN A 107 -24.28 -12.55 1.23
CA GLN A 107 -23.91 -13.46 0.14
C GLN A 107 -22.87 -12.82 -0.79
N LEU A 108 -23.09 -11.56 -1.19
CA LEU A 108 -22.15 -10.81 -2.03
C LEU A 108 -20.79 -10.66 -1.34
N ARG A 109 -20.76 -10.34 -0.04
CA ARG A 109 -19.53 -10.26 0.75
C ARG A 109 -18.75 -11.56 0.69
N THR A 110 -19.41 -12.70 0.94
CA THR A 110 -18.78 -14.03 0.91
C THR A 110 -18.18 -14.33 -0.46
N LYS A 111 -18.93 -14.00 -1.53
CA LYS A 111 -18.48 -14.17 -2.92
C LYS A 111 -17.26 -13.31 -3.24
N VAL A 112 -17.30 -12.02 -2.87
CA VAL A 112 -16.19 -11.07 -3.05
C VAL A 112 -14.95 -11.55 -2.30
N GLU A 113 -15.10 -11.95 -1.04
CA GLU A 113 -14.00 -12.45 -0.20
C GLU A 113 -13.33 -13.69 -0.81
N SER A 114 -14.11 -14.71 -1.17
CA SER A 114 -13.60 -15.93 -1.82
C SER A 114 -12.88 -15.63 -3.14
N SER A 115 -13.36 -14.64 -3.88
CA SER A 115 -12.77 -14.26 -5.16
C SER A 115 -11.46 -13.50 -4.99
N LEU A 116 -11.38 -12.58 -4.02
CA LEU A 116 -10.13 -11.92 -3.65
C LEU A 116 -9.09 -12.93 -3.13
N GLN A 117 -9.51 -13.97 -2.40
CA GLN A 117 -8.64 -15.09 -2.01
C GLN A 117 -8.12 -15.84 -3.23
N THR A 118 -8.99 -16.14 -4.21
CA THR A 118 -8.63 -16.83 -5.46
C THR A 118 -7.62 -16.03 -6.29
N VAL A 119 -7.78 -14.71 -6.35
CA VAL A 119 -6.80 -13.79 -6.96
C VAL A 119 -5.44 -13.86 -6.26
N GLY A 120 -5.41 -14.19 -4.97
CA GLY A 120 -4.19 -14.29 -4.16
C GLY A 120 -3.98 -13.12 -3.20
N LEU A 121 -4.99 -12.26 -3.01
CA LEU A 121 -4.87 -11.05 -2.17
C LEU A 121 -5.02 -11.32 -0.67
N ARG A 122 -5.39 -12.54 -0.27
CA ARG A 122 -5.54 -12.96 1.15
C ARG A 122 -6.30 -11.92 2.00
N PRO A 123 -7.55 -11.57 1.61
CA PRO A 123 -8.32 -10.52 2.28
C PRO A 123 -8.53 -10.83 3.77
N ARG A 124 -8.59 -9.76 4.57
CA ARG A 124 -9.05 -9.79 5.96
C ARG A 124 -10.30 -8.93 6.05
N THR A 125 -11.31 -9.40 6.78
CA THR A 125 -12.53 -8.61 7.02
C THR A 125 -12.16 -7.31 7.73
N MET A 126 -12.65 -6.19 7.19
CA MET A 126 -12.54 -4.88 7.83
C MET A 126 -13.65 -4.73 8.87
N THR A 127 -13.31 -4.77 10.16
CA THR A 127 -14.23 -4.49 11.27
C THR A 127 -14.41 -2.98 11.46
N ALA A 128 -15.37 -2.56 12.30
CA ALA A 128 -15.53 -1.15 12.67
C ALA A 128 -14.24 -0.56 13.27
N VAL A 129 -13.58 -1.30 14.17
CA VAL A 129 -12.27 -0.95 14.74
C VAL A 129 -11.21 -0.75 13.65
N ASN A 130 -11.13 -1.68 12.69
CA ASN A 130 -10.17 -1.55 11.60
C ASN A 130 -10.49 -0.36 10.71
N TYR A 131 -11.77 -0.11 10.42
CA TYR A 131 -12.19 1.03 9.59
C TYR A 131 -11.84 2.37 10.27
N ILE A 132 -12.12 2.53 11.56
CA ILE A 132 -11.73 3.72 12.31
C ILE A 132 -10.21 3.89 12.26
N ARG A 133 -9.42 2.86 12.59
CA ARG A 133 -7.95 2.95 12.53
C ARG A 133 -7.43 3.34 11.15
N ILE A 134 -8.01 2.80 10.08
CA ILE A 134 -7.64 3.14 8.70
C ILE A 134 -7.95 4.62 8.41
N MET A 135 -9.17 5.05 8.71
CA MET A 135 -9.61 6.42 8.45
C MET A 135 -8.85 7.44 9.31
N SER A 136 -8.63 7.16 10.59
CA SER A 136 -7.84 8.00 11.50
C SER A 136 -6.39 8.11 11.03
N THR A 137 -5.77 7.03 10.53
CA THR A 137 -4.42 7.10 9.93
C THR A 137 -4.37 7.97 8.66
N ILE A 138 -5.45 8.01 7.87
CA ILE A 138 -5.51 8.84 6.65
C ILE A 138 -5.77 10.32 6.98
N LEU A 139 -6.52 10.60 8.04
CA LEU A 139 -7.06 11.94 8.33
C LEU A 139 -6.32 12.68 9.44
N ASN A 140 -5.83 12.00 10.46
CA ASN A 140 -5.27 12.63 11.67
C ASN A 140 -3.74 12.46 11.66
N TRP A 141 -2.96 13.43 11.18
CA TRP A 141 -1.50 13.26 11.02
C TRP A 141 -0.65 13.79 12.19
N GLY A 142 -1.27 14.54 13.10
CA GLY A 142 -0.59 15.20 14.21
C GLY A 142 0.22 14.26 15.11
N PRO A 143 1.17 14.79 15.90
CA PRO A 143 2.04 13.99 16.76
C PRO A 143 1.26 13.20 17.83
N ASP A 144 0.14 13.75 18.30
CA ASP A 144 -0.75 13.13 19.30
C ASP A 144 -1.98 12.43 18.68
N ALA A 145 -1.92 12.13 17.38
CA ALA A 145 -3.04 11.50 16.69
C ALA A 145 -3.40 10.16 17.32
N SER A 146 -4.71 9.89 17.47
CA SER A 146 -5.22 8.74 18.24
C SER A 146 -4.69 7.39 17.75
N TRP A 147 -4.50 7.21 16.44
CA TRP A 147 -3.97 5.96 15.88
C TRP A 147 -2.50 5.68 16.23
N ARG A 148 -1.74 6.70 16.66
CA ARG A 148 -0.33 6.57 17.06
C ARG A 148 -0.20 5.90 18.43
N HIS A 149 -1.24 5.96 19.24
CA HIS A 149 -1.32 5.40 20.58
C HIS A 149 -2.35 4.26 20.62
N ASP A 150 -2.17 3.31 21.52
CA ASP A 150 -3.20 2.34 21.94
C ASP A 150 -3.94 1.48 20.88
N SER A 151 -4.77 0.58 21.42
CA SER A 151 -5.81 -0.14 20.69
C SER A 151 -6.96 0.81 20.37
N VAL A 152 -7.32 0.91 19.09
CA VAL A 152 -8.54 1.60 18.66
C VAL A 152 -9.74 0.76 19.10
N ASP A 153 -10.73 1.40 19.73
CA ASP A 153 -12.05 0.83 20.01
C ASP A 153 -13.14 1.69 19.36
N TRP A 154 -14.39 1.26 19.41
CA TRP A 154 -15.52 2.00 18.86
C TRP A 154 -16.78 1.93 19.73
N GLU A 155 -17.47 3.06 19.81
CA GLU A 155 -18.73 3.21 20.52
C GLU A 155 -19.90 2.75 19.64
N MET A 156 -20.70 1.80 20.13
CA MET A 156 -21.79 1.17 19.36
C MET A 156 -23.08 2.00 19.31
N ASP A 157 -23.23 2.98 20.20
CA ASP A 157 -24.39 3.87 20.28
C ASP A 157 -24.27 5.10 19.37
N LYS A 158 -23.11 5.29 18.72
CA LYS A 158 -22.84 6.40 17.80
C LYS A 158 -22.49 5.90 16.39
N PRO A 159 -22.85 6.66 15.34
CA PRO A 159 -22.35 6.40 13.99
C PRO A 159 -20.81 6.42 13.95
N ILE A 160 -20.22 5.51 13.16
CA ILE A 160 -18.76 5.42 12.99
C ILE A 160 -18.16 6.74 12.48
N CYS A 161 -18.87 7.47 11.60
CA CYS A 161 -18.37 8.72 11.03
C CYS A 161 -18.12 9.82 12.07
N GLU A 162 -18.79 9.78 13.23
CA GLU A 162 -18.62 10.74 14.33
C GLU A 162 -17.38 10.44 15.18
N GLN A 163 -16.74 9.28 14.98
CA GLN A 163 -15.63 8.77 15.81
C GLN A 163 -14.27 8.80 15.09
N ILE A 164 -14.20 9.33 13.86
CA ILE A 164 -13.00 9.25 13.01
C ILE A 164 -12.01 10.40 13.27
N PHE A 165 -12.51 11.63 13.35
CA PHE A 165 -11.66 12.82 13.49
C PHE A 165 -11.26 13.02 14.93
N ASP A 166 -9.96 13.20 15.16
CA ASP A 166 -9.48 13.65 16.47
C ASP A 166 -9.87 15.11 16.66
N TYR A 167 -10.22 15.53 17.89
CA TYR A 167 -10.68 16.89 18.15
C TYR A 167 -9.67 17.99 17.79
N GLY A 168 -8.37 17.66 17.70
CA GLY A 168 -7.32 18.57 17.27
C GLY A 168 -7.11 18.62 15.74
N THR A 169 -7.77 17.76 14.96
CA THR A 169 -7.60 17.71 13.50
C THR A 169 -8.56 18.66 12.82
N ASP A 170 -8.04 19.79 12.33
CA ASP A 170 -8.79 20.72 11.50
C ASP A 170 -8.68 20.38 10.00
N VAL A 171 -9.67 20.80 9.22
CA VAL A 171 -9.70 20.61 7.76
C VAL A 171 -9.84 21.95 7.08
N GLU A 172 -8.78 22.41 6.41
CA GLU A 172 -8.82 23.62 5.59
C GLU A 172 -8.77 23.28 4.11
N VAL A 173 -9.73 23.81 3.35
CA VAL A 173 -9.78 23.64 1.90
C VAL A 173 -9.24 24.88 1.22
N SER A 174 -8.24 24.69 0.37
CA SER A 174 -7.71 25.73 -0.49
C SER A 174 -7.96 25.40 -1.96
N LYS A 175 -7.75 26.38 -2.85
CA LYS A 175 -7.84 26.17 -4.30
C LYS A 175 -6.90 25.07 -4.85
N ASN A 176 -5.81 24.77 -4.14
CA ASN A 176 -4.72 23.91 -4.61
C ASN A 176 -4.55 22.61 -3.79
N GLY A 177 -5.37 22.37 -2.77
CA GLY A 177 -5.20 21.22 -1.87
C GLY A 177 -5.94 21.39 -0.56
N ILE A 178 -5.71 20.45 0.35
CA ILE A 178 -6.37 20.34 1.66
C ILE A 178 -5.29 20.36 2.74
N ARG A 179 -5.52 21.03 3.85
CA ARG A 179 -4.75 20.86 5.10
C ARG A 179 -5.56 20.00 6.06
N LEU A 180 -4.92 19.00 6.64
CA LEU A 180 -5.47 18.05 7.61
C LEU A 180 -4.61 18.12 8.88
N GLY A 181 -5.02 18.91 9.87
CA GLY A 181 -4.15 19.22 11.01
C GLY A 181 -2.81 19.80 10.52
N ASP A 182 -1.72 19.21 10.97
CA ASP A 182 -0.35 19.65 10.64
C ASP A 182 0.13 19.23 9.24
N TYR A 183 -0.69 18.53 8.45
CA TYR A 183 -0.29 17.96 7.16
C TYR A 183 -1.05 18.56 5.98
N HIS A 184 -0.40 18.55 4.82
CA HIS A 184 -0.98 18.91 3.54
C HIS A 184 -1.29 17.66 2.72
N ALA A 185 -2.53 17.58 2.24
CA ALA A 185 -3.01 16.57 1.31
C ALA A 185 -3.23 17.17 -0.08
N LYS A 186 -2.74 16.49 -1.12
CA LYS A 186 -2.92 16.90 -2.51
C LYS A 186 -3.41 15.74 -3.37
N VAL A 187 -4.50 15.98 -4.11
CA VAL A 187 -5.11 14.98 -4.99
C VAL A 187 -4.73 15.25 -6.44
N MET A 188 -4.28 14.20 -7.12
CA MET A 188 -3.98 14.19 -8.54
C MET A 188 -4.82 13.14 -9.24
N SER A 189 -5.59 13.52 -10.26
CA SER A 189 -6.40 12.59 -11.05
C SER A 189 -5.78 12.31 -12.42
N ALA A 190 -5.93 11.08 -12.91
CA ALA A 190 -5.49 10.72 -14.24
C ALA A 190 -6.42 11.31 -15.31
N LYS A 191 -5.96 12.36 -15.99
CA LYS A 191 -6.65 12.90 -17.16
C LYS A 191 -6.56 11.98 -18.36
N LYS A 192 -5.44 11.28 -18.52
CA LYS A 192 -5.26 10.19 -19.49
C LYS A 192 -4.67 8.96 -18.81
N LEU A 193 -5.18 7.81 -19.22
CA LEU A 193 -4.63 6.51 -18.90
C LEU A 193 -3.74 6.08 -20.08
N PRO A 194 -2.79 5.16 -19.87
CA PRO A 194 -1.99 4.58 -20.94
C PRO A 194 -2.86 3.89 -22.01
N ASP A 195 -2.42 3.94 -23.27
CA ASP A 195 -3.10 3.25 -24.38
C ASP A 195 -2.93 1.72 -24.27
N VAL A 196 -1.80 1.26 -23.73
CA VAL A 196 -1.48 -0.14 -23.46
C VAL A 196 -0.90 -0.25 -22.07
N PHE A 197 -1.40 -1.20 -21.28
CA PHE A 197 -0.91 -1.46 -19.93
C PHE A 197 -1.08 -2.94 -19.60
N TYR A 198 -0.05 -3.55 -19.04
CA TYR A 198 -0.06 -4.96 -18.65
C TYR A 198 -0.28 -5.11 -17.15
N PHE A 199 -0.80 -6.26 -16.73
CA PHE A 199 -1.13 -6.50 -15.33
C PHE A 199 0.06 -6.24 -14.38
N GLY A 200 1.28 -6.65 -14.77
CA GLY A 200 2.48 -6.45 -13.96
C GLY A 200 2.98 -5.01 -13.87
N ASP A 201 2.58 -4.12 -14.79
CA ASP A 201 3.06 -2.74 -14.83
C ASP A 201 2.57 -1.94 -13.60
N ALA A 202 1.42 -2.34 -13.03
CA ALA A 202 0.88 -1.76 -11.80
C ALA A 202 1.79 -1.92 -10.57
N LEU A 203 2.83 -2.75 -10.64
CA LEU A 203 3.85 -2.87 -9.60
C LEU A 203 4.60 -1.56 -9.35
N THR A 204 4.75 -0.72 -10.39
CA THR A 204 5.38 0.61 -10.30
C THR A 204 4.66 1.57 -9.35
N TYR A 205 3.39 1.31 -9.03
CA TYR A 205 2.63 2.14 -8.08
C TYR A 205 3.15 2.04 -6.65
N ALA A 206 3.80 0.92 -6.30
CA ALA A 206 4.42 0.72 -4.99
C ALA A 206 5.69 1.55 -4.80
N GLY A 207 6.36 1.96 -5.88
CA GLY A 207 7.60 2.74 -5.86
C GLY A 207 8.58 2.33 -6.96
N ASP A 208 9.80 2.86 -6.91
CA ASP A 208 10.86 2.52 -7.85
C ASP A 208 11.59 1.25 -7.40
N LEU A 209 11.46 0.18 -8.17
CA LEU A 209 12.12 -1.10 -7.89
C LEU A 209 13.54 -1.19 -8.48
N SER A 210 13.87 -0.33 -9.45
CA SER A 210 15.19 -0.33 -10.08
C SER A 210 16.30 0.12 -9.12
N GLY A 211 15.94 0.88 -8.08
CA GLY A 211 16.88 1.50 -7.15
C GLY A 211 17.47 2.80 -7.68
N GLY A 212 16.80 3.43 -8.66
CA GLY A 212 17.08 4.79 -9.08
C GLY A 212 16.69 5.80 -8.00
N ASN A 213 17.10 7.05 -8.19
CA ASN A 213 16.81 8.12 -7.22
C ASN A 213 15.45 8.80 -7.46
N SER A 214 14.70 8.35 -8.48
CA SER A 214 13.41 8.91 -8.89
C SER A 214 12.26 8.23 -8.15
N SER A 215 12.06 8.58 -6.87
CA SER A 215 10.93 8.07 -6.06
C SER A 215 10.19 9.19 -5.34
N ILE A 216 8.92 8.94 -5.03
CA ILE A 216 8.13 9.79 -4.13
C ILE A 216 8.61 9.53 -2.70
N LYS A 217 9.12 10.57 -2.04
CA LYS A 217 9.71 10.49 -0.69
C LYS A 217 8.72 10.78 0.44
N GLU A 218 7.43 10.76 0.13
CA GLU A 218 6.33 11.07 1.06
C GLU A 218 5.32 9.92 1.11
N ASN A 219 4.45 9.93 2.11
CA ASN A 219 3.30 9.04 2.13
C ASN A 219 2.33 9.39 1.00
N TYR A 220 1.78 8.37 0.36
CA TYR A 220 0.76 8.53 -0.66
C TYR A 220 -0.14 7.31 -0.74
N MET A 221 -1.32 7.51 -1.34
CA MET A 221 -2.20 6.43 -1.75
C MET A 221 -2.52 6.51 -3.23
N VAL A 222 -2.62 5.34 -3.86
CA VAL A 222 -3.10 5.17 -5.23
C VAL A 222 -4.50 4.58 -5.14
N VAL A 223 -5.47 5.29 -5.68
CA VAL A 223 -6.89 4.97 -5.55
C VAL A 223 -7.50 4.74 -6.91
N THR A 224 -8.16 3.58 -7.07
CA THR A 224 -9.00 3.30 -8.24
C THR A 224 -10.41 2.95 -7.78
N ASN A 225 -11.39 3.75 -8.21
CA ASN A 225 -12.80 3.41 -8.03
C ASN A 225 -13.32 2.78 -9.31
N VAL A 226 -13.98 1.63 -9.22
CA VAL A 226 -14.65 0.92 -10.31
C VAL A 226 -16.15 0.96 -10.06
N PHE A 227 -16.85 1.75 -10.87
CA PHE A 227 -18.30 1.89 -10.84
C PHE A 227 -18.95 0.97 -11.88
N PHE A 228 -19.92 0.17 -11.42
CA PHE A 228 -20.72 -0.74 -12.23
C PHE A 228 -22.03 -0.06 -12.61
N PRO A 229 -22.17 0.50 -13.83
CA PRO A 229 -23.40 1.16 -14.24
C PRO A 229 -24.51 0.15 -14.57
N GLU A 230 -25.72 0.64 -14.81
CA GLU A 230 -26.79 -0.20 -15.38
C GLU A 230 -26.37 -0.72 -16.77
N ALA A 231 -26.23 -2.03 -16.91
CA ALA A 231 -25.56 -2.65 -18.05
C ALA A 231 -26.27 -2.36 -19.39
N GLU A 232 -27.59 -2.54 -19.45
CA GLU A 232 -28.37 -2.38 -20.69
C GLU A 232 -28.39 -0.92 -21.18
N SER A 233 -28.70 0.02 -20.30
CA SER A 233 -28.67 1.46 -20.60
C SER A 233 -27.28 1.94 -21.05
N THR A 234 -26.22 1.44 -20.40
CA THR A 234 -24.84 1.78 -20.75
C THR A 234 -24.46 1.21 -22.11
N LYS A 235 -24.82 -0.05 -22.40
CA LYS A 235 -24.59 -0.70 -23.69
C LYS A 235 -25.28 0.07 -24.83
N ASN A 236 -26.55 0.43 -24.66
CA ASN A 236 -27.30 1.21 -25.64
C ASN A 236 -26.67 2.59 -25.88
N THR A 237 -26.21 3.24 -24.81
CA THR A 237 -25.50 4.53 -24.91
C THR A 237 -24.19 4.41 -25.67
N LEU A 238 -23.42 3.35 -25.43
CA LEU A 238 -22.18 3.06 -26.14
C LEU A 238 -22.45 2.76 -27.61
N GLU A 239 -23.53 2.02 -27.93
CA GLU A 239 -23.89 1.65 -29.31
C GLU A 239 -24.24 2.89 -30.13
N ARG A 240 -25.05 3.77 -29.55
CA ARG A 240 -25.39 5.05 -30.16
C ARG A 240 -24.16 5.92 -30.41
N LYS A 241 -23.23 6.01 -29.44
CA LYS A 241 -21.99 6.78 -29.59
C LYS A 241 -21.05 6.20 -30.65
N ARG A 242 -20.95 4.87 -30.73
CA ARG A 242 -20.17 4.18 -31.75
C ARG A 242 -20.74 4.45 -33.13
N GLN A 243 -22.05 4.24 -33.33
CA GLN A 243 -22.69 4.46 -34.63
C GLN A 243 -22.48 5.90 -35.11
N PHE A 244 -22.61 6.89 -34.23
CA PHE A 244 -22.32 8.29 -34.54
C PHE A 244 -20.85 8.55 -34.92
N THR A 245 -19.90 7.90 -34.23
CA THR A 245 -18.46 8.02 -34.50
C THR A 245 -18.08 7.35 -35.83
N VAL A 246 -18.60 6.14 -36.07
CA VAL A 246 -18.40 5.37 -37.30
C VAL A 246 -18.97 6.13 -38.50
N ASN A 247 -20.17 6.69 -38.39
CA ASN A 247 -20.77 7.47 -39.48
C ASN A 247 -19.96 8.73 -39.83
N GLN A 248 -19.35 9.40 -38.84
CA GLN A 248 -18.42 10.51 -39.09
C GLN A 248 -17.11 10.05 -39.74
N ALA A 249 -16.67 8.83 -39.43
CA ALA A 249 -15.44 8.25 -39.93
C ALA A 249 -15.55 7.78 -41.40
N TYR A 250 -16.74 7.52 -41.93
CA TYR A 250 -16.93 7.06 -43.32
C TYR A 250 -16.80 8.16 -44.40
N GLY A 251 -16.67 9.44 -44.01
CA GLY A 251 -16.53 10.56 -44.95
C GLY A 251 -15.09 11.03 -45.22
N PRO A 252 -14.88 11.98 -46.15
CA PRO A 252 -13.56 12.57 -46.43
C PRO A 252 -12.90 13.24 -45.21
N MET A 253 -13.68 13.51 -44.16
CA MET A 253 -13.24 14.05 -42.86
C MET A 253 -12.16 13.21 -42.17
N LEU A 254 -12.11 11.88 -42.37
CA LEU A 254 -11.13 11.03 -41.70
C LEU A 254 -9.68 11.30 -42.18
N LYS A 255 -9.50 11.81 -43.40
CA LYS A 255 -8.20 12.27 -43.90
C LYS A 255 -7.73 13.57 -43.26
N PHE A 256 -8.63 14.37 -42.70
CA PHE A 256 -8.35 15.69 -42.14
C PHE A 256 -8.39 15.72 -40.61
N VAL A 257 -9.01 14.73 -39.95
CA VAL A 257 -9.15 14.66 -38.49
C VAL A 257 -8.71 13.28 -37.96
N PRO A 258 -7.40 13.07 -37.72
CA PRO A 258 -6.84 11.80 -37.22
C PRO A 258 -7.53 11.28 -35.94
N VAL A 259 -7.94 12.19 -35.04
CA VAL A 259 -8.63 11.87 -33.78
C VAL A 259 -9.93 11.07 -33.97
N LEU A 260 -10.58 11.14 -35.14
CA LEU A 260 -11.75 10.32 -35.43
C LEU A 260 -11.40 8.84 -35.64
N ALA A 261 -10.23 8.55 -36.21
CA ALA A 261 -9.73 7.20 -36.37
C ALA A 261 -9.42 6.57 -35.00
N ASP A 262 -8.68 7.27 -34.14
CA ASP A 262 -8.34 6.81 -32.78
C ASP A 262 -9.60 6.52 -31.95
N LYS A 263 -10.63 7.38 -32.07
CA LYS A 263 -11.93 7.16 -31.41
C LYS A 263 -12.64 5.92 -31.93
N LYS A 264 -12.59 5.67 -33.24
CA LYS A 264 -13.19 4.47 -33.84
C LYS A 264 -12.49 3.22 -33.31
N GLU A 265 -11.15 3.20 -33.33
CA GLU A 265 -10.33 2.10 -32.81
C GLU A 265 -10.61 1.83 -31.32
N SER A 266 -10.71 2.89 -30.51
CA SER A 266 -11.07 2.77 -29.09
C SER A 266 -12.45 2.12 -28.88
N PHE A 267 -13.44 2.48 -29.71
CA PHE A 267 -14.74 1.83 -29.68
C PHE A 267 -14.65 0.38 -30.13
N ASP A 268 -13.97 0.08 -31.24
CA ASP A 268 -13.87 -1.29 -31.73
C ASP A 268 -13.20 -2.21 -30.69
N THR A 269 -12.14 -1.76 -30.00
CA THR A 269 -11.49 -2.45 -28.88
C THR A 269 -12.47 -2.73 -27.73
N LEU A 270 -13.25 -1.72 -27.31
CA LEU A 270 -14.23 -1.86 -26.24
C LEU A 270 -15.30 -2.89 -26.60
N TYR A 271 -15.76 -2.90 -27.84
CA TYR A 271 -16.78 -3.84 -28.32
C TYR A 271 -16.28 -5.27 -28.44
N GLU A 272 -15.04 -5.46 -28.90
CA GLU A 272 -14.41 -6.77 -28.97
C GLU A 272 -14.32 -7.40 -27.57
N SER A 273 -13.78 -6.66 -26.61
CA SER A 273 -13.73 -7.09 -25.20
C SER A 273 -15.13 -7.39 -24.63
N MET A 274 -16.15 -6.60 -24.96
CA MET A 274 -17.53 -6.89 -24.56
C MET A 274 -18.13 -8.14 -25.22
N LYS A 275 -17.77 -8.43 -26.48
CA LYS A 275 -18.19 -9.68 -27.16
C LYS A 275 -17.58 -10.91 -26.51
N GLU A 276 -16.37 -10.78 -25.97
CA GLU A 276 -15.68 -11.83 -25.21
C GLU A 276 -16.20 -11.97 -23.76
N GLY A 277 -17.21 -11.19 -23.38
CA GLY A 277 -17.92 -11.32 -22.10
C GLY A 277 -17.51 -10.31 -21.03
N ALA A 278 -16.61 -9.36 -21.34
CA ALA A 278 -16.27 -8.28 -20.42
C ALA A 278 -17.46 -7.30 -20.25
N LYS A 279 -17.59 -6.72 -19.05
CA LYS A 279 -18.68 -5.80 -18.72
C LYS A 279 -18.22 -4.34 -18.82
N PRO A 280 -19.08 -3.41 -19.27
CA PRO A 280 -18.75 -2.00 -19.28
C PRO A 280 -18.75 -1.46 -17.85
N VAL A 281 -17.66 -0.80 -17.47
CA VAL A 281 -17.48 -0.14 -16.17
C VAL A 281 -17.00 1.29 -16.38
N LYS A 282 -17.07 2.09 -15.32
CA LYS A 282 -16.45 3.41 -15.27
C LYS A 282 -15.42 3.45 -14.17
N ILE A 283 -14.20 3.90 -14.46
CA ILE A 283 -13.15 4.00 -13.45
C ILE A 283 -12.67 5.42 -13.22
N THR A 284 -12.32 5.75 -11.98
CA THR A 284 -11.41 6.87 -11.66
C THR A 284 -10.08 6.32 -11.21
N TYR A 285 -9.02 7.09 -11.46
CA TYR A 285 -7.68 6.79 -10.98
C TYR A 285 -7.09 8.07 -10.41
N SER A 286 -6.71 8.02 -9.14
CA SER A 286 -6.21 9.18 -8.40
C SER A 286 -5.01 8.80 -7.53
N VAL A 287 -4.08 9.73 -7.36
CA VAL A 287 -2.99 9.65 -6.39
C VAL A 287 -3.20 10.75 -5.37
N VAL A 288 -3.16 10.41 -4.09
CA VAL A 288 -3.26 11.37 -2.98
C VAL A 288 -1.96 11.36 -2.22
N LEU A 289 -1.35 12.53 -2.08
CA LEU A 289 -0.04 12.75 -1.47
C LEU A 289 -0.22 13.46 -0.12
N PHE A 290 0.55 13.05 0.88
CA PHE A 290 0.52 13.62 2.23
C PHE A 290 1.92 14.06 2.64
N ALA A 291 2.09 15.30 3.10
CA ALA A 291 3.38 15.78 3.60
C ALA A 291 3.21 16.84 4.69
N PRO A 292 4.17 17.00 5.62
CA PRO A 292 4.06 17.95 6.73
C PRO A 292 4.23 19.41 6.31
N THR A 293 4.74 19.68 5.11
CA THR A 293 4.88 21.05 4.59
C THR A 293 4.36 21.17 3.17
N LYS A 294 3.95 22.40 2.82
CA LYS A 294 3.47 22.72 1.48
C LYS A 294 4.56 22.48 0.43
N GLU A 295 5.81 22.79 0.72
CA GLU A 295 6.94 22.60 -0.18
C GLU A 295 7.17 21.10 -0.45
N ARG A 296 7.06 20.27 0.59
CA ARG A 296 7.22 18.81 0.49
C ARG A 296 6.09 18.18 -0.34
N VAL A 297 4.83 18.58 -0.14
CA VAL A 297 3.72 18.03 -0.93
C VAL A 297 3.78 18.46 -2.40
N GLU A 298 4.24 19.68 -2.68
CA GLU A 298 4.45 20.15 -4.07
C GLU A 298 5.58 19.39 -4.77
N ALA A 299 6.70 19.15 -4.08
CA ALA A 299 7.78 18.31 -4.59
C ALA A 299 7.32 16.87 -4.84
N ALA A 300 6.52 16.30 -3.92
CA ALA A 300 5.92 14.98 -4.09
C ALA A 300 4.97 14.91 -5.29
N ALA A 301 4.17 15.96 -5.53
CA ALA A 301 3.27 16.04 -6.69
C ALA A 301 4.03 16.10 -8.02
N MET A 302 5.13 16.87 -8.06
CA MET A 302 6.02 16.89 -9.22
C MET A 302 6.66 15.52 -9.47
N ALA A 303 7.16 14.85 -8.43
CA ALA A 303 7.74 13.52 -8.53
C ALA A 303 6.69 12.48 -9.02
N ALA A 304 5.49 12.49 -8.42
CA ALA A 304 4.40 11.61 -8.82
C ALA A 304 4.02 11.80 -10.29
N ARG A 305 3.91 13.06 -10.75
CA ARG A 305 3.64 13.34 -12.16
C ARG A 305 4.69 12.76 -13.10
N ASN A 306 5.97 12.85 -12.75
CA ASN A 306 7.06 12.35 -13.58
C ASN A 306 7.07 10.82 -13.64
N ILE A 307 6.96 10.15 -12.48
CA ILE A 307 6.94 8.68 -12.39
C ILE A 307 5.75 8.11 -13.16
N TRP A 308 4.55 8.68 -12.98
CA TRP A 308 3.37 8.20 -13.71
C TRP A 308 3.46 8.45 -15.21
N ARG A 309 4.16 9.51 -15.64
CA ARG A 309 4.38 9.80 -17.05
C ARG A 309 5.27 8.76 -17.72
N GLU A 310 6.22 8.16 -17.00
CA GLU A 310 7.01 7.02 -17.50
C GLU A 310 6.11 5.82 -17.82
N SER A 311 5.07 5.61 -17.00
CA SER A 311 3.98 4.64 -17.23
C SER A 311 2.89 5.15 -18.18
N ARG A 312 3.13 6.25 -18.91
CA ARG A 312 2.20 6.89 -19.87
C ARG A 312 0.87 7.38 -19.31
N PHE A 313 0.78 7.60 -18.00
CA PHE A 313 -0.34 8.33 -17.39
C PHE A 313 -0.16 9.85 -17.55
N GLU A 314 -1.25 10.58 -17.72
CA GLU A 314 -1.28 12.05 -17.60
C GLU A 314 -1.96 12.42 -16.28
N LEU A 315 -1.21 12.43 -15.18
CA LEU A 315 -1.70 12.92 -13.88
C LEU A 315 -1.78 14.46 -13.87
N MET A 316 -2.90 14.97 -13.36
CA MET A 316 -3.15 16.40 -13.17
C MET A 316 -3.67 16.68 -11.77
N GLU A 317 -3.25 17.80 -11.20
CA GLU A 317 -3.75 18.29 -9.92
C GLU A 317 -5.20 18.74 -10.02
N ASP A 318 -6.03 18.37 -9.05
CA ASP A 318 -7.40 18.84 -8.95
C ASP A 318 -7.47 20.18 -8.22
N LYS A 319 -7.68 21.25 -8.99
CA LYS A 319 -7.86 22.63 -8.47
C LYS A 319 -9.33 22.94 -8.24
N PHE A 320 -9.64 23.64 -7.15
CA PHE A 320 -10.99 24.00 -6.67
C PHE A 320 -11.92 22.84 -6.30
N VAL A 321 -11.69 21.63 -6.81
CA VAL A 321 -12.47 20.42 -6.52
C VAL A 321 -11.70 19.41 -5.65
N ALA A 322 -10.67 19.89 -4.93
CA ALA A 322 -9.79 19.04 -4.13
C ALA A 322 -10.56 18.25 -3.06
N LEU A 323 -11.46 18.90 -2.29
CA LEU A 323 -12.23 18.22 -1.24
C LEU A 323 -13.17 17.12 -1.80
N PRO A 324 -14.05 17.38 -2.79
CA PRO A 324 -14.86 16.33 -3.39
C PRO A 324 -14.03 15.16 -3.94
N MET A 325 -12.89 15.46 -4.57
CA MET A 325 -11.98 14.43 -5.08
C MET A 325 -11.33 13.62 -3.95
N PHE A 326 -10.89 14.29 -2.89
CA PHE A 326 -10.31 13.63 -1.72
C PHE A 326 -11.32 12.72 -1.02
N LEU A 327 -12.55 13.18 -0.80
CA LEU A 327 -13.63 12.36 -0.24
C LEU A 327 -13.89 11.12 -1.10
N ASN A 328 -13.89 11.25 -2.43
CA ASN A 328 -14.03 10.10 -3.34
C ASN A 328 -12.83 9.13 -3.32
N CYS A 329 -11.71 9.52 -2.72
CA CYS A 329 -10.56 8.65 -2.51
C CYS A 329 -10.58 7.94 -1.15
N LEU A 330 -11.44 8.36 -0.21
CA LEU A 330 -11.54 7.75 1.10
C LEU A 330 -12.37 6.44 1.06
N PRO A 331 -11.97 5.40 1.82
CA PRO A 331 -12.72 4.15 1.97
C PRO A 331 -14.22 4.36 2.27
N PHE A 332 -15.10 3.75 1.45
CA PHE A 332 -16.58 3.86 1.51
C PHE A 332 -17.19 5.26 1.24
N CYS A 333 -16.37 6.29 1.06
CA CYS A 333 -16.82 7.67 0.82
C CYS A 333 -17.06 8.00 -0.66
N THR A 334 -16.94 7.02 -1.56
CA THR A 334 -17.28 7.21 -2.97
C THR A 334 -18.75 7.59 -3.14
N ASP A 335 -19.00 8.63 -3.92
CA ASP A 335 -20.33 9.10 -4.23
C ASP A 335 -20.72 8.69 -5.66
N ARG A 336 -21.98 8.29 -5.85
CA ARG A 336 -22.51 7.95 -7.16
C ARG A 336 -22.73 9.19 -8.01
N ASP A 337 -23.15 10.29 -7.41
CA ASP A 337 -23.40 11.53 -8.15
C ASP A 337 -22.09 12.14 -8.65
N ALA A 338 -21.01 11.97 -7.89
CA ALA A 338 -19.64 12.25 -8.33
C ALA A 338 -19.23 11.54 -9.64
N VAL A 339 -19.81 10.38 -9.97
CA VAL A 339 -19.56 9.69 -11.25
C VAL A 339 -20.01 10.53 -12.45
N ARG A 340 -21.12 11.26 -12.28
CA ARG A 340 -21.66 12.17 -13.29
C ARG A 340 -20.97 13.53 -13.24
N ASP A 341 -20.75 14.06 -12.04
CA ASP A 341 -20.49 15.49 -11.85
C ASP A 341 -19.00 15.86 -11.83
N LEU A 342 -18.09 14.93 -11.51
CA LEU A 342 -16.65 15.21 -11.46
C LEU A 342 -15.97 15.12 -12.83
N PHE A 343 -16.60 14.45 -13.81
CA PHE A 343 -16.03 14.18 -15.14
C PHE A 343 -14.62 13.54 -15.09
N ARG A 344 -14.29 12.81 -14.01
CA ARG A 344 -13.04 12.07 -13.85
C ARG A 344 -13.15 10.59 -14.20
N TYR A 345 -14.37 10.09 -14.36
CA TYR A 345 -14.64 8.69 -14.66
C TYR A 345 -14.48 8.38 -16.15
N LYS A 346 -13.68 7.36 -16.46
CA LYS A 346 -13.40 6.86 -17.81
C LYS A 346 -14.14 5.56 -18.05
N THR A 347 -14.81 5.45 -19.19
CA THR A 347 -15.54 4.22 -19.57
C THR A 347 -14.58 3.24 -20.23
N MET A 348 -14.61 1.99 -19.78
CA MET A 348 -13.83 0.87 -20.31
C MET A 348 -14.53 -0.45 -19.95
N THR A 349 -13.94 -1.60 -20.29
CA THR A 349 -14.44 -2.89 -19.79
C THR A 349 -13.70 -3.31 -18.52
N THR A 350 -14.26 -4.30 -17.83
CA THR A 350 -13.64 -5.01 -16.70
C THR A 350 -12.27 -5.57 -17.03
N GLU A 351 -12.00 -5.92 -18.29
CA GLU A 351 -10.70 -6.41 -18.73
C GLU A 351 -9.62 -5.32 -18.65
N GLN A 352 -9.89 -4.14 -19.22
CA GLN A 352 -8.96 -3.02 -19.13
C GLN A 352 -8.88 -2.46 -17.70
N ALA A 353 -9.98 -2.50 -16.95
CA ALA A 353 -9.97 -2.09 -15.55
C ALA A 353 -9.05 -2.99 -14.71
N ALA A 354 -9.02 -4.30 -14.99
CA ALA A 354 -8.26 -5.27 -14.20
C ALA A 354 -6.74 -5.01 -14.20
N VAL A 355 -6.18 -4.46 -15.29
CA VAL A 355 -4.73 -4.24 -15.43
C VAL A 355 -4.24 -2.95 -14.76
N VAL A 356 -5.12 -1.97 -14.53
CA VAL A 356 -4.77 -0.69 -13.89
C VAL A 356 -5.02 -0.65 -12.39
N LEU A 357 -5.58 -1.72 -11.80
CA LEU A 357 -5.86 -1.75 -10.36
C LEU A 357 -4.56 -1.75 -9.54
N PRO A 358 -4.51 -1.01 -8.42
CA PRO A 358 -3.32 -0.93 -7.58
C PRO A 358 -3.25 -2.11 -6.60
N VAL A 359 -3.01 -3.31 -7.13
CA VAL A 359 -3.07 -4.58 -6.37
C VAL A 359 -1.71 -5.22 -6.12
N PHE A 360 -0.63 -4.54 -6.52
CA PHE A 360 0.74 -4.99 -6.34
C PHE A 360 1.43 -4.22 -5.21
N GLY A 361 2.40 -4.88 -4.59
CA GLY A 361 3.16 -4.32 -3.49
C GLY A 361 4.50 -5.02 -3.31
N GLU A 362 5.35 -4.44 -2.47
CA GLU A 362 6.61 -5.06 -2.08
C GLU A 362 6.40 -6.20 -1.09
N TRP A 363 7.34 -7.13 -1.05
CA TRP A 363 7.33 -8.22 -0.08
C TRP A 363 7.42 -7.65 1.35
N LYS A 364 6.55 -8.12 2.27
CA LYS A 364 6.53 -7.68 3.68
C LYS A 364 7.40 -8.51 4.61
N GLY A 365 8.13 -9.48 4.07
CA GLY A 365 8.91 -10.40 4.88
C GLY A 365 8.20 -11.72 5.19
N THR A 366 8.75 -12.43 6.17
CA THR A 366 8.34 -13.80 6.52
C THR A 366 7.15 -13.89 7.47
N GLY A 367 6.90 -12.84 8.27
CA GLY A 367 5.74 -12.70 9.17
C GLY A 367 6.12 -12.29 10.59
N THR A 368 7.21 -12.84 11.12
CA THR A 368 7.67 -12.65 12.51
C THR A 368 8.87 -11.70 12.55
N TYR A 369 8.77 -10.66 13.38
CA TYR A 369 9.77 -9.59 13.51
C TYR A 369 10.91 -9.94 14.47
N HIS A 370 11.67 -10.99 14.17
CA HIS A 370 12.97 -11.18 14.82
C HIS A 370 13.94 -10.08 14.33
N ALA A 371 14.13 -9.98 13.00
CA ALA A 371 14.74 -8.82 12.39
C ALA A 371 13.71 -7.95 11.66
N ALA A 372 13.81 -6.63 11.85
CA ALA A 372 13.05 -5.61 11.12
C ALA A 372 13.96 -4.98 10.05
N LEU A 373 13.68 -5.32 8.79
CA LEU A 373 14.38 -4.82 7.60
C LEU A 373 13.53 -3.77 6.88
N ILE A 374 14.14 -3.08 5.92
CA ILE A 374 13.47 -2.03 5.13
C ILE A 374 13.79 -2.26 3.65
N SER A 375 12.77 -2.17 2.79
CA SER A 375 12.92 -2.25 1.34
C SER A 375 13.59 -1.00 0.75
N ARG A 376 13.91 -1.04 -0.55
CA ARG A 376 14.40 0.13 -1.30
C ARG A 376 13.42 1.31 -1.30
N ASN A 377 12.13 1.02 -1.20
CA ASN A 377 11.07 2.02 -1.14
C ASN A 377 10.57 2.26 0.29
N GLY A 378 11.27 1.80 1.34
CA GLY A 378 10.85 2.05 2.71
C GLY A 378 9.78 1.09 3.26
N GLN A 379 9.38 0.04 2.53
CA GLN A 379 8.48 -0.99 3.08
C GLN A 379 9.15 -1.69 4.25
N LEU A 380 8.49 -1.68 5.41
CA LEU A 380 8.90 -2.46 6.56
C LEU A 380 8.80 -3.97 6.25
N MET A 381 9.87 -4.71 6.50
CA MET A 381 10.01 -6.13 6.20
C MET A 381 10.36 -6.92 7.47
N SER A 382 9.68 -8.03 7.69
CA SER A 382 10.03 -9.00 8.74
C SER A 382 10.99 -10.07 8.24
N LEU A 383 11.90 -10.53 9.08
CA LEU A 383 12.70 -11.70 8.80
C LEU A 383 12.82 -12.58 10.06
N SER A 384 12.40 -13.83 9.94
CA SER A 384 12.59 -14.87 10.94
C SER A 384 12.93 -16.20 10.30
N LEU A 385 13.79 -16.96 10.97
CA LEU A 385 14.12 -18.33 10.57
C LEU A 385 13.04 -19.33 11.02
N HIS A 386 12.15 -18.90 11.92
CA HIS A 386 11.07 -19.72 12.45
C HIS A 386 9.84 -19.73 11.54
N ASP A 387 9.76 -18.79 10.60
CA ASP A 387 8.70 -18.71 9.59
C ASP A 387 9.00 -19.64 8.40
N SER A 388 9.26 -20.92 8.70
CA SER A 388 9.61 -21.95 7.72
C SER A 388 8.79 -23.22 7.95
N ASN A 389 8.32 -23.83 6.86
CA ASN A 389 7.57 -25.08 6.90
C ASN A 389 8.46 -26.33 6.98
N THR A 390 9.79 -26.19 6.91
CA THR A 390 10.73 -27.33 6.87
C THR A 390 11.79 -27.24 7.97
N ASN A 391 12.87 -26.49 7.73
CA ASN A 391 13.96 -26.26 8.69
C ASN A 391 14.20 -24.76 8.88
N LYS A 392 14.92 -24.41 9.96
CA LYS A 392 15.17 -23.03 10.40
C LYS A 392 16.58 -22.54 10.07
N ASN A 393 17.17 -23.07 9.00
CA ASN A 393 18.55 -22.76 8.63
C ASN A 393 18.61 -21.51 7.76
N LEU A 394 19.70 -20.73 7.89
CA LEU A 394 20.00 -19.56 7.06
C LEU A 394 21.37 -19.70 6.42
N VAL A 395 21.47 -19.37 5.14
CA VAL A 395 22.76 -19.20 4.45
C VAL A 395 22.94 -17.72 4.12
N ILE A 396 24.01 -17.12 4.63
CA ILE A 396 24.39 -15.74 4.32
C ILE A 396 25.65 -15.77 3.46
N ALA A 397 25.52 -15.35 2.20
CA ALA A 397 26.63 -15.22 1.26
C ALA A 397 26.88 -13.75 0.95
N ALA A 398 28.09 -13.27 1.23
CA ALA A 398 28.52 -11.90 0.90
C ALA A 398 30.05 -11.83 0.85
N GLU A 399 30.57 -10.87 0.09
CA GLU A 399 32.01 -10.57 0.05
C GLU A 399 32.49 -9.97 1.40
N SER A 400 33.81 -9.97 1.60
CA SER A 400 34.40 -9.35 2.78
C SER A 400 34.07 -7.86 2.84
N GLY A 401 33.60 -7.39 4.00
CA GLY A 401 33.20 -5.99 4.19
C GLY A 401 31.78 -5.64 3.72
N SER A 402 31.03 -6.56 3.10
CA SER A 402 29.67 -6.29 2.61
C SER A 402 28.57 -6.37 3.68
N GLY A 403 28.93 -6.51 4.96
CA GLY A 403 27.96 -6.51 6.07
C GLY A 403 27.46 -7.89 6.53
N LYS A 404 28.10 -9.00 6.13
CA LYS A 404 27.76 -10.36 6.60
C LYS A 404 27.69 -10.46 8.13
N SER A 405 28.76 -10.05 8.81
CA SER A 405 28.84 -10.10 10.28
C SER A 405 27.86 -9.12 10.93
N PHE A 406 27.55 -8.00 10.27
CA PHE A 406 26.56 -7.03 10.75
C PHE A 406 25.15 -7.64 10.78
N LEU A 407 24.71 -8.26 9.69
CA LEU A 407 23.43 -8.96 9.63
C LEU A 407 23.37 -10.14 10.62
N THR A 408 24.47 -10.90 10.72
CA THR A 408 24.54 -12.04 11.65
C THR A 408 24.44 -11.57 13.11
N ASN A 409 25.12 -10.47 13.47
CA ASN A 409 25.02 -9.85 14.79
C ASN A 409 23.58 -9.40 15.10
N GLU A 410 22.88 -8.77 14.15
CA GLU A 410 21.47 -8.37 14.36
C GLU A 410 20.58 -9.59 14.68
N LEU A 411 20.76 -10.70 13.95
CA LEU A 411 20.01 -11.93 14.21
C LEU A 411 20.34 -12.54 15.58
N ILE A 412 21.63 -12.67 15.91
CA ILE A 412 22.08 -13.16 17.23
C ILE A 412 21.47 -12.30 18.34
N PHE A 413 21.57 -10.98 18.21
CA PHE A 413 21.03 -10.03 19.17
C PHE A 413 19.53 -10.19 19.35
N SER A 414 18.77 -10.33 18.25
CA SER A 414 17.34 -10.59 18.31
C SER A 414 17.03 -11.86 19.09
N TYR A 415 17.65 -12.99 18.76
CA TYR A 415 17.34 -14.26 19.43
C TYR A 415 17.75 -14.24 20.90
N LEU A 416 18.92 -13.69 21.24
CA LEU A 416 19.33 -13.49 22.64
C LEU A 416 18.33 -12.61 23.40
N SER A 417 17.74 -11.61 22.74
CA SER A 417 16.76 -10.72 23.37
C SER A 417 15.45 -11.41 23.74
N GLU A 418 15.21 -12.61 23.23
CA GLU A 418 14.06 -13.48 23.53
C GLU A 418 14.44 -14.60 24.52
N GLY A 419 15.68 -14.62 25.01
CA GLY A 419 16.20 -15.65 25.91
C GLY A 419 16.72 -16.91 25.21
N ALA A 420 16.95 -16.87 23.90
CA ALA A 420 17.60 -17.97 23.20
C ALA A 420 19.04 -18.16 23.66
N GLN A 421 19.57 -19.37 23.48
CA GLN A 421 20.99 -19.66 23.62
C GLN A 421 21.65 -19.66 22.24
N VAL A 422 22.81 -19.01 22.12
CA VAL A 422 23.51 -18.87 20.84
C VAL A 422 24.95 -19.33 21.00
N TRP A 423 25.37 -20.23 20.12
CA TRP A 423 26.76 -20.64 19.96
C TRP A 423 27.28 -20.16 18.61
N VAL A 424 28.47 -19.57 18.59
CA VAL A 424 29.09 -19.03 17.38
C VAL A 424 30.47 -19.64 17.20
N ILE A 425 30.69 -20.25 16.03
CA ILE A 425 32.02 -20.68 15.60
C ILE A 425 32.56 -19.61 14.66
N ASP A 426 33.66 -18.97 15.06
CA ASP A 426 34.21 -17.82 14.36
C ASP A 426 35.73 -17.95 14.17
N ALA A 427 36.18 -17.80 12.93
CA ALA A 427 37.59 -17.78 12.59
C ALA A 427 38.22 -16.37 12.67
N GLY A 428 37.40 -15.30 12.68
CA GLY A 428 37.84 -13.92 12.48
C GLY A 428 37.70 -13.00 13.69
N LYS A 429 37.36 -13.52 14.88
CA LYS A 429 37.07 -12.74 16.11
C LYS A 429 36.04 -11.59 15.89
N SER A 430 35.18 -11.72 14.88
CA SER A 430 34.11 -10.78 14.52
C SER A 430 33.03 -10.67 15.61
N TYR A 431 32.83 -11.73 16.39
CA TYR A 431 31.77 -11.81 17.41
C TYR A 431 32.30 -11.67 18.85
N GLN A 432 33.63 -11.57 19.04
CA GLN A 432 34.25 -11.48 20.36
C GLN A 432 33.69 -10.31 21.18
N LYS A 433 33.63 -9.11 20.58
CA LYS A 433 33.10 -7.90 21.24
C LYS A 433 31.64 -8.06 21.66
N LEU A 434 30.81 -8.73 20.84
CA LEU A 434 29.41 -8.98 21.18
C LEU A 434 29.31 -9.94 22.36
N SER A 435 30.13 -11.00 22.38
CA SER A 435 30.20 -11.94 23.50
C SER A 435 30.60 -11.23 24.79
N GLU A 436 31.71 -10.48 24.78
CA GLU A 436 32.19 -9.71 25.94
C GLU A 436 31.15 -8.70 26.45
N MET A 437 30.50 -7.97 25.54
CA MET A 437 29.45 -6.99 25.88
C MET A 437 28.23 -7.63 26.55
N LEU A 438 27.93 -8.88 26.23
CA LEU A 438 26.81 -9.64 26.78
C LEU A 438 27.23 -10.61 27.90
N ASN A 439 28.47 -10.47 28.41
CA ASN A 439 29.07 -11.36 29.41
C ASN A 439 28.99 -12.84 29.02
N GLY A 440 29.15 -13.13 27.73
CA GLY A 440 29.20 -14.48 27.19
C GLY A 440 30.59 -15.12 27.31
N ASP A 441 30.64 -16.43 27.17
CA ASP A 441 31.89 -17.19 27.15
C ASP A 441 32.57 -17.06 25.78
N PHE A 442 33.86 -16.69 25.79
CA PHE A 442 34.69 -16.67 24.58
C PHE A 442 35.80 -17.71 24.69
N VAL A 443 35.64 -18.80 23.94
CA VAL A 443 36.60 -19.89 23.90
C VAL A 443 37.50 -19.70 22.69
N HIS A 444 38.80 -19.52 22.93
CA HIS A 444 39.79 -19.29 21.88
C HIS A 444 40.97 -20.25 22.00
N PHE A 445 41.31 -20.92 20.91
CA PHE A 445 42.41 -21.88 20.85
C PHE A 445 43.66 -21.18 20.31
N GLU A 446 44.48 -20.64 21.22
CA GLU A 446 45.80 -20.07 20.93
C GLU A 446 46.88 -20.69 21.83
N GLU A 447 48.14 -20.60 21.41
CA GLU A 447 49.28 -21.08 22.19
C GLU A 447 49.33 -20.33 23.54
N GLY A 448 49.32 -21.07 24.65
CA GLY A 448 49.24 -20.51 26.01
C GLY A 448 47.83 -20.41 26.61
N THR A 449 46.78 -20.77 25.87
CA THR A 449 45.42 -20.90 26.42
C THR A 449 45.22 -22.26 27.08
N HIS A 450 44.51 -22.32 28.22
CA HIS A 450 44.24 -23.56 28.97
C HIS A 450 42.96 -24.29 28.54
N VAL A 451 42.37 -23.91 27.40
CA VAL A 451 41.15 -24.54 26.89
C VAL A 451 41.52 -25.85 26.21
N CYS A 452 41.01 -26.96 26.73
CA CYS A 452 41.11 -28.28 26.12
C CYS A 452 39.72 -28.77 25.71
N LEU A 453 39.58 -29.30 24.49
CA LEU A 453 38.35 -29.91 24.01
C LEU A 453 38.68 -31.34 23.55
N ASN A 454 38.29 -32.33 24.34
CA ASN A 454 38.56 -33.73 24.05
C ASN A 454 37.35 -34.38 23.36
N PRO A 455 37.41 -34.69 22.06
CA PRO A 455 36.30 -35.34 21.36
C PRO A 455 36.12 -36.83 21.73
N PHE A 456 37.00 -37.39 22.57
CA PHE A 456 36.96 -38.79 23.02
C PHE A 456 36.49 -38.96 24.48
N GLU A 457 36.12 -37.87 25.15
CA GLU A 457 35.42 -37.95 26.44
C GLU A 457 33.95 -38.35 26.19
N LEU A 458 33.49 -39.41 26.84
CA LEU A 458 32.13 -39.97 26.74
C LEU A 458 31.27 -39.58 27.93
#